data_AF-A0A1C0V7M7-F1
#
_entry.id   AF-A0A1C0V7M7-F1
#
_cell.length_a   1.000
_cell.length_b   1.000
_cell.length_c   1.000
_cell.angle_alpha   90.00
_cell.angle_beta   90.00
_cell.angle_gamma   90.00
#
_symmetry.space_group_name_H-M   'P 1'
#
loop_
_entity.id
_entity.type
_entity.pdbx_description
1 polymer ?
#
loop_
_entity_poly.entity_id
_entity_poly.type
_entity_poly.pdbx_seq_one_letter_code
_entity_poly.pdbx_strand_id
1 'polypeptide(L)' 'MALPKIADARALSDTELGDRILELKRQLFQFRMKKAIRQEVKSHEIKHAKHELAQLLTVEHERKLAAASEAATQA' A
#
# COMPACT_ATOMS: atom_id res chain seq x y z
N MET A 1 10.12 -15.41 4.05
CA MET A 1 8.65 -15.47 4.16
C MET A 1 8.04 -15.06 2.82
N ALA A 2 6.87 -15.59 2.48
CA ALA A 2 6.17 -15.22 1.25
C ALA A 2 5.76 -13.74 1.31
N LEU A 3 5.96 -13.01 0.21
CA LEU A 3 5.51 -11.63 0.08
C LEU A 3 3.97 -11.59 0.01
N PRO A 4 3.34 -10.49 0.47
CA PRO A 4 1.89 -10.30 0.35
C PRO A 4 1.44 -10.42 -1.10
N LYS A 5 0.29 -11.06 -1.33
CA LYS A 5 -0.24 -11.27 -2.67
C LYS A 5 -1.13 -10.10 -3.05
N ILE A 6 -1.06 -9.71 -4.31
CA ILE A 6 -1.90 -8.61 -4.84
C ILE A 6 -3.40 -8.92 -4.82
N ALA A 7 -3.76 -10.21 -4.75
CA ALA A 7 -5.15 -10.64 -4.60
C ALA A 7 -5.79 -10.07 -3.32
N ASP A 8 -5.01 -10.00 -2.24
CA ASP A 8 -5.48 -9.50 -0.95
C ASP A 8 -5.79 -8.00 -1.05
N ALA A 9 -4.95 -7.24 -1.78
CA ALA A 9 -5.16 -5.81 -2.03
C ALA A 9 -6.41 -5.51 -2.89
N ARG A 10 -6.78 -6.42 -3.81
CA ARG A 10 -7.97 -6.25 -4.66
C ARG A 10 -9.28 -6.56 -3.95
N ALA A 11 -9.24 -7.38 -2.90
CA ALA A 11 -10.41 -7.74 -2.10
C ALA A 11 -10.90 -6.60 -1.19
N LEU A 12 -10.08 -5.59 -0.91
CA LEU A 12 -10.43 -4.46 -0.04
C LEU A 12 -11.38 -3.46 -0.73
N SER A 13 -12.29 -2.87 0.07
CA SER A 13 -13.09 -1.72 -0.35
C SER A 13 -12.25 -0.43 -0.51
N ASP A 14 -12.78 0.60 -1.17
CA ASP A 14 -12.05 1.87 -1.38
C ASP A 14 -11.70 2.57 -0.06
N THR A 15 -12.57 2.51 0.95
CA THR A 15 -12.34 3.11 2.26
C THR A 15 -11.25 2.35 3.03
N GLU A 16 -11.33 1.02 3.05
CA GLU A 16 -10.32 0.18 3.71
C GLU A 16 -8.95 0.29 3.05
N LEU A 17 -8.92 0.44 1.72
CA LEU A 17 -7.69 0.62 0.97
C LEU A 17 -6.98 1.93 1.38
N GLY A 18 -7.74 3.03 1.52
CA GLY A 18 -7.23 4.30 2.02
C GLY A 18 -6.67 4.20 3.45
N ASP A 19 -7.41 3.57 4.36
CA ASP A 19 -6.99 3.38 5.75
C ASP A 19 -5.72 2.55 5.85
N ARG A 20 -5.63 1.47 5.06
CA ARG A 20 -4.46 0.60 5.03
C ARG A 20 -3.22 1.31 4.48
N ILE A 21 -3.37 2.13 3.45
CA ILE A 21 -2.29 2.98 2.93
C ILE A 21 -1.75 3.91 4.03
N LEU A 22 -2.63 4.55 4.81
CA LEU A 22 -2.23 5.44 5.89
C LEU A 22 -1.51 4.67 7.02
N GLU A 23 -1.99 3.48 7.37
CA GLU A 23 -1.34 2.62 8.35
C GLU A 23 0.06 2.21 7.92
N LEU A 24 0.22 1.72 6.68
CA LEU A 24 1.53 1.32 6.16
C LEU A 24 2.52 2.48 6.07
N LYS A 25 2.05 3.69 5.71
CA LYS A 25 2.89 4.90 5.72
C LYS A 25 3.37 5.23 7.14
N ARG A 26 2.50 5.10 8.15
CA ARG A 26 2.87 5.27 9.57
C ARG A 26 3.89 4.22 10.01
N GLN A 27 3.68 2.95 9.67
CA GLN A 27 4.62 1.87 9.99
C GLN A 27 6.01 2.11 9.35
N LEU A 28 6.06 2.50 8.08
CA LEU A 28 7.31 2.84 7.40
C LEU A 28 8.02 4.04 8.05
N PHE A 29 7.27 5.03 8.53
CA PHE A 29 7.83 6.15 9.28
C PHE A 29 8.44 5.69 10.61
N GLN A 30 7.75 4.82 11.36
CA GLN A 30 8.28 4.24 12.60
C GLN A 30 9.56 3.44 12.36
N PHE A 31 9.62 2.63 11.30
CA PHE A 31 10.84 1.91 10.93
C PHE A 31 12.02 2.84 10.61
N ARG A 32 11.75 3.98 9.95
CA ARG A 32 12.77 5.02 9.71
C ARG A 32 13.27 5.65 11.00
N MET A 33 12.37 5.95 11.94
CA MET A 33 12.74 6.46 13.26
C MET A 33 13.60 5.47 14.04
N LYS A 34 13.17 4.21 14.14
CA LYS A 34 13.92 3.16 14.85
C LYS A 34 15.32 2.97 14.26
N LYS A 35 15.43 2.98 12.92
CA LYS A 35 16.73 2.94 12.22
C LYS A 35 17.59 4.16 12.55
N ALA A 36 17.00 5.36 12.64
CA ALA A 36 17.74 6.58 13.00
C ALA A 36 18.29 6.52 14.43
N ILE A 37 17.54 5.93 15.36
CA ILE A 37 17.95 5.71 16.76
C ILE A 37 18.97 4.55 16.89
N ARG A 38 19.35 3.89 15.78
CA ARG A 38 20.16 2.67 15.76
C ARG A 38 19.56 1.51 16.56
N GLN A 39 18.24 1.51 16.72
CA GLN A 39 17.52 0.37 17.25
C GLN A 39 17.46 -0.74 16.20
N GLU A 40 17.47 -2.00 16.64
CA GLU A 40 17.36 -3.13 15.74
C GLU A 40 16.01 -3.10 15.00
N VAL A 41 16.07 -3.17 13.66
CA VAL A 41 14.90 -3.26 12.80
C VAL A 41 15.08 -4.43 11.85
N LYS A 42 14.05 -5.27 11.75
CA LYS A 42 14.04 -6.39 10.83
C LYS A 42 13.90 -5.91 9.40
N SER A 43 14.96 -6.04 8.61
CA SER A 43 15.01 -5.58 7.21
C SER A 43 13.90 -6.15 6.32
N HIS A 44 13.47 -7.39 6.59
CA HIS A 44 12.39 -8.01 5.83
C HIS A 44 11.03 -7.36 6.10
N GLU A 45 10.74 -6.89 7.32
CA GLU A 45 9.48 -6.19 7.63
C GLU A 45 9.36 -4.88 6.83
N ILE A 46 10.47 -4.15 6.68
CA ILE A 46 10.51 -2.96 5.80
C ILE A 46 10.21 -3.34 4.35
N LYS A 47 10.78 -4.46 3.86
CA LYS A 47 10.54 -4.94 2.50
C LYS A 47 9.08 -5.34 2.30
N HIS A 48 8.47 -6.03 3.26
CA HIS A 48 7.06 -6.42 3.23
C HIS A 48 6.15 -5.19 3.20
N ALA A 49 6.32 -4.24 4.14
CA ALA A 49 5.50 -3.04 4.21
C ALA A 49 5.62 -2.16 2.94
N LYS A 50 6.83 -2.05 2.36
CA LYS A 50 7.03 -1.34 1.09
C LYS A 50 6.32 -2.04 -0.08
N HIS A 51 6.40 -3.36 -0.14
CA HIS A 51 5.78 -4.13 -1.21
C HIS A 51 4.26 -4.05 -1.15
N GLU A 52 3.68 -4.20 0.04
CA GLU A 52 2.24 -4.06 0.27
C GLU A 52 1.74 -2.66 -0.09
N LEU A 53 2.47 -1.61 0.33
CA LEU A 53 2.12 -0.23 -0.03
C LEU A 53 2.12 0.00 -1.55
N ALA A 54 3.12 -0.55 -2.26
CA ALA A 54 3.17 -0.44 -3.71
C ALA A 54 1.97 -1.10 -4.39
N GLN A 55 1.58 -2.30 -3.93
CA GLN A 55 0.41 -3.01 -4.45
C GLN A 55 -0.88 -2.21 -4.23
N LEU A 56 -1.09 -1.65 -3.04
CA LEU A 56 -2.28 -0.85 -2.74
C LEU A 56 -2.37 0.42 -3.61
N LEU A 57 -1.24 1.11 -3.80
CA LEU A 57 -1.19 2.28 -4.67
C LEU A 57 -1.45 1.93 -6.15
N THR A 58 -0.99 0.77 -6.61
CA THR A 58 -1.32 0.27 -7.96
C THR A 58 -2.81 0.04 -8.11
N VAL A 59 -3.46 -0.64 -7.15
CA VAL A 59 -4.91 -0.87 -7.17
C VAL A 59 -5.69 0.44 -7.12
N GLU A 60 -5.26 1.40 -6.28
CA GLU A 60 -5.86 2.74 -6.21
C GLU A 60 -5.82 3.44 -7.59
N HIS A 61 -4.67 3.34 -8.27
CA HIS A 61 -4.48 3.94 -9.58
C HIS A 61 -5.31 3.24 -10.66
N GLU A 62 -5.35 1.90 -10.67
CA GLU A 62 -6.19 1.11 -11.57
C GLU A 62 -7.67 1.53 -11.45
N ARG A 63 -8.19 1.70 -10.22
CA ARG A 63 -9.57 2.14 -9.97
C ARG A 63 -9.84 3.55 -10.48
N LYS A 64 -8.91 4.48 -10.28
CA LYS A 64 -9.04 5.86 -10.80
C LYS A 64 -9.05 5.91 -12.32
N LEU A 65 -8.21 5.11 -12.98
CA LEU A 65 -8.18 5.03 -14.43
C LEU A 65 -9.48 4.43 -14.99
N ALA A 66 -10.03 3.40 -14.35
CA ALA A 66 -11.31 2.80 -14.73
C ALA A 66 -12.45 3.85 -14.65
N ALA A 67 -12.58 4.55 -13.53
CA ALA A 67 -13.56 5.62 -13.36
C ALA A 67 -13.42 6.74 -14.39
N ALA A 68 -12.18 7.11 -14.74
CA ALA A 68 -11.93 8.12 -15.78
C ALA A 68 -12.32 7.64 -17.19
N SER A 69 -12.12 6.36 -17.50
CA SER A 69 -12.54 5.78 -18.78
C SER A 69 -14.06 5.70 -18.91
N GLU A 70 -14.77 5.34 -17.84
CA GLU A 70 -16.23 5.29 -17.82
C GLU A 70 -16.86 6.68 -18.04
N ALA A 71 -16.28 7.72 -17.43
CA ALA A 71 -16.70 9.10 -17.63
C ALA A 71 -16.49 9.60 -19.07
N ALA A 72 -15.45 9.13 -19.76
CA ALA A 72 -15.18 9.50 -21.15
C ALA A 72 -16.10 8.79 -22.16
N THR A 73 -16.58 7.58 -21.85
CA THR A 73 -17.56 6.85 -22.68
C THR A 73 -19.01 7.31 -22.54
N GLN A 74 -19.32 8.10 -21.50
CA GLN A 74 -20.67 8.62 -21.23
C GLN A 74 -20.91 10.05 -21.76
N ALA A 75 -19.91 10.64 -22.42
CA ALA A 75 -19.98 11.93 -23.11
C ALA A 75 -20.06 11.73 -24.63
#